data_AF-A0A6B1I6L0-F1
#
_entry.id   AF-A0A6B1I6L0-F1
#
_cell.length_a   1.000
_cell.length_b   1.000
_cell.length_c   1.000
_cell.angle_alpha   90.00
_cell.angle_beta   90.00
_cell.angle_gamma   90.00
#
_symmetry.space_group_name_H-M   'P 1'
#
loop_
_entity.id
_entity.type
_entity.pdbx_description
1 polymer ?
#
loop_
_entity_poly.entity_id
_entity_poly.type
_entity_poly.pdbx_seq_one_letter_code
_entity_poly.pdbx_strand_id
1 'polypeptide(L)'
;MNTQNDAAGRAGSLGRLRWLAVVLVVVTGVLHLYAGVVEGRAPVALAGVGYGGALVLFFRAYRRRLLYLIGVPYTAVQFPIWIVAKTEYGVVDYVDKAAQVALIIVLVYLYLNSPSEPDRGTATAAD
;
A
#
# COMPACT_ATOMS: atom_id res chain seq x y z
N MET A 1 21.97 -21.83 16.47
CA MET A 1 22.47 -20.97 15.36
C MET A 1 21.46 -20.80 14.23
N ASN A 2 20.61 -21.79 13.90
CA ASN A 2 19.60 -21.65 12.81
C ASN A 2 18.55 -20.54 13.03
N THR A 3 18.01 -20.41 14.25
CA THR A 3 16.91 -19.48 14.54
C THR A 3 17.26 -18.00 14.38
N GLN A 4 18.51 -17.59 14.66
CA GLN A 4 18.96 -16.20 14.46
C GLN A 4 19.13 -15.87 12.97
N ASN A 5 19.65 -16.81 12.18
CA ASN A 5 19.79 -16.66 10.74
C ASN A 5 18.41 -16.54 10.05
N ASP A 6 17.43 -17.33 10.50
CA ASP A 6 16.05 -17.26 10.01
C ASP A 6 15.37 -15.92 10.32
N ALA A 7 15.59 -15.38 11.53
CA ALA A 7 15.04 -14.09 11.93
C ALA A 7 15.63 -12.92 11.12
N ALA A 8 16.96 -12.92 10.90
CA ALA A 8 17.64 -11.92 10.09
C ALA A 8 17.17 -11.99 8.62
N GLY A 9 17.04 -13.19 8.05
CA GLY A 9 16.53 -13.40 6.70
C GLY A 9 15.08 -12.90 6.53
N ARG A 10 14.21 -13.17 7.51
CA ARG A 10 12.83 -12.71 7.52
C ARG A 10 12.73 -11.18 7.60
N ALA A 11 13.52 -10.56 8.47
CA ALA A 11 13.57 -9.10 8.61
C ALA A 11 13.99 -8.42 7.29
N GLY A 12 15.02 -8.97 6.62
CA GLY A 12 15.46 -8.49 5.31
C GLY A 12 14.39 -8.64 4.22
N SER A 13 13.69 -9.77 4.17
CA SER A 13 12.58 -9.99 3.23
C SER A 13 11.43 -9.00 3.43
N LEU A 14 11.01 -8.79 4.68
CA LEU A 14 9.97 -7.80 5.02
C LEU A 14 10.40 -6.37 4.66
N GLY A 15 11.68 -6.03 4.83
CA GLY A 15 12.24 -4.76 4.38
C GLY A 15 12.11 -4.56 2.87
N ARG A 16 12.45 -5.58 2.07
CA ARG A 16 12.29 -5.54 0.61
C ARG A 16 10.83 -5.42 0.19
N LEU A 17 9.93 -6.17 0.82
CA LEU A 17 8.49 -6.11 0.52
C LEU A 17 7.87 -4.75 0.84
N ARG A 18 8.35 -4.06 1.89
CA ARG A 18 7.93 -2.68 2.18
C ARG A 18 8.34 -1.72 1.07
N TRP A 19 9.57 -1.84 0.56
CA TRP A 19 10.01 -1.03 -0.58
C TRP A 19 9.23 -1.36 -1.85
N LEU A 20 8.94 -2.63 -2.10
CA LEU A 20 8.06 -3.04 -3.20
C LEU A 20 6.67 -2.39 -3.06
N ALA A 21 6.08 -2.40 -1.86
CA ALA A 21 4.81 -1.72 -1.61
C ALA A 21 4.90 -0.22 -1.90
N VAL A 22 5.98 0.45 -1.48
CA VAL A 22 6.21 1.88 -1.79
C VAL A 22 6.24 2.12 -3.29
N VAL A 23 7.00 1.31 -4.04
CA VAL A 23 7.08 1.45 -5.51
C VAL A 23 5.70 1.24 -6.16
N LEU A 24 4.97 0.20 -5.75
CA LEU A 24 3.62 -0.08 -6.29
C LEU A 24 2.64 1.07 -5.98
N VAL A 25 2.67 1.62 -4.77
CA VAL A 25 1.85 2.78 -4.39
C VAL A 25 2.22 4.01 -5.22
N VAL A 26 3.50 4.27 -5.46
CA VAL A 26 3.95 5.39 -6.31
C VAL A 26 3.44 5.22 -7.73
N VAL A 27 3.62 4.03 -8.33
CA VAL A 27 3.19 3.76 -9.72
C VAL A 27 1.69 3.96 -9.86
N THR A 28 0.89 3.29 -9.02
CA THR A 28 -0.57 3.42 -9.06
C THR A 28 -1.02 4.86 -8.76
N GLY A 29 -0.44 5.52 -7.76
CA GLY A 29 -0.77 6.89 -7.41
C GLY A 29 -0.52 7.88 -8.55
N VAL A 30 0.63 7.78 -9.22
CA VAL A 30 0.96 8.63 -10.38
C VAL A 30 0.02 8.36 -11.55
N LEU A 31 -0.30 7.10 -11.85
CA LEU A 31 -1.24 6.76 -12.93
C LEU A 31 -2.64 7.30 -12.66
N HIS A 32 -3.10 7.29 -11.40
CA HIS A 32 -4.40 7.86 -11.02
C HIS A 32 -4.41 9.39 -11.10
N LEU A 33 -3.33 10.05 -10.69
CA LEU A 33 -3.19 11.50 -10.88
C LEU A 33 -3.18 11.88 -12.35
N TYR A 34 -2.41 11.14 -13.17
CA TYR A 34 -2.36 11.34 -14.62
C TYR A 34 -3.75 11.16 -15.25
N ALA A 35 -4.42 10.04 -15.01
CA ALA A 35 -5.76 9.79 -15.55
C ALA A 35 -6.77 10.84 -15.05
N GLY A 36 -6.70 11.22 -13.78
CA GLY A 36 -7.58 12.22 -13.20
C GLY A 36 -7.43 13.61 -13.82
N VAL A 37 -6.21 14.04 -14.13
CA VAL A 37 -5.91 15.35 -14.74
C VAL A 37 -6.13 15.33 -16.24
N VAL A 38 -5.62 14.32 -16.94
CA VAL A 38 -5.61 14.27 -18.42
C VAL A 38 -6.95 13.79 -18.99
N GLU A 39 -7.60 12.80 -18.35
CA GLU A 39 -8.91 12.30 -18.79
C GLU A 39 -10.08 13.06 -18.13
N GLY A 40 -9.82 14.07 -17.29
CA GLY A 40 -10.84 14.87 -16.61
C GLY A 40 -11.62 14.12 -15.51
N ARG A 41 -11.04 13.06 -14.95
CA ARG A 41 -11.70 12.14 -14.00
C ARG A 41 -11.39 12.52 -12.56
N ALA A 42 -12.02 13.59 -12.07
CA ALA A 42 -11.76 14.11 -10.72
C ALA A 42 -11.80 13.06 -9.58
N PRO A 43 -12.75 12.10 -9.54
CA PRO A 43 -12.73 11.05 -8.51
C PRO A 43 -11.47 10.16 -8.57
N VAL A 44 -10.92 9.94 -9.76
CA VAL A 44 -9.68 9.16 -9.97
C VAL A 44 -8.46 9.97 -9.50
N ALA A 45 -8.44 11.29 -9.75
CA ALA A 45 -7.40 12.17 -9.21
C ALA A 45 -7.37 12.12 -7.67
N LEU A 46 -8.54 12.16 -7.02
CA LEU A 46 -8.66 12.04 -5.57
C LEU A 46 -8.14 10.69 -5.06
N ALA A 47 -8.33 9.61 -5.82
CA ALA A 47 -7.71 8.33 -5.49
C ALA A 47 -6.17 8.40 -5.55
N GLY A 48 -5.61 9.06 -6.57
CA GLY A 48 -4.17 9.33 -6.65
C GLY A 48 -3.63 10.09 -5.43
N VAL A 49 -4.37 11.11 -4.97
CA VAL A 49 -4.03 11.87 -3.75
C VAL A 49 -4.04 10.99 -2.51
N GLY A 50 -5.01 10.07 -2.37
CA GLY A 50 -5.04 9.18 -1.21
C GLY A 50 -3.87 8.20 -1.16
N TYR A 51 -3.38 7.69 -2.31
CA TYR A 51 -2.11 6.95 -2.37
C TYR A 51 -0.92 7.79 -1.92
N GLY A 52 -0.86 9.07 -2.33
CA GLY A 52 0.15 10.03 -1.84
C GLY A 52 0.07 10.24 -0.32
N GLY A 53 -1.14 10.40 0.22
CA GLY A 53 -1.39 10.47 1.66
C GLY A 53 -0.89 9.23 2.40
N ALA A 54 -1.10 8.03 1.84
CA ALA A 54 -0.61 6.79 2.40
C ALA A 54 0.92 6.74 2.49
N LEU A 55 1.64 7.21 1.45
CA LEU A 55 3.11 7.31 1.48
C LEU A 55 3.59 8.24 2.60
N VAL A 56 2.95 9.40 2.72
CA VAL A 56 3.26 10.39 3.75
C VAL A 56 3.11 9.78 5.15
N LEU A 57 2.00 9.07 5.42
CA LEU A 57 1.79 8.39 6.70
C LEU A 57 2.79 7.24 6.92
N PHE A 58 3.13 6.50 5.86
CA PHE A 58 4.08 5.38 5.91
C PHE A 58 5.49 5.84 6.31
N PHE A 59 5.98 6.93 5.71
CA PHE A 59 7.29 7.50 6.03
C PHE A 59 7.34 8.11 7.43
N ARG A 60 6.21 8.63 7.94
CA ARG A 60 6.07 9.05 9.35
C ARG A 60 5.97 7.88 10.34
N ALA A 61 6.04 6.65 9.87
CA ALA A 61 5.82 5.44 10.67
C ALA A 61 4.47 5.45 11.42
N TYR A 62 3.47 6.16 10.89
CA TYR A 62 2.18 6.31 11.55
C TYR A 62 1.35 5.04 11.37
N ARG A 63 1.19 4.26 12.45
CA ARG A 63 0.36 3.05 12.50
C ARG A 63 0.48 2.17 11.25
N ARG A 64 1.70 1.77 10.88
CA ARG A 64 1.99 1.06 9.62
C ARG A 64 1.10 -0.16 9.40
N ARG A 65 0.80 -0.91 10.46
CA ARG A 65 -0.09 -2.07 10.40
C ARG A 65 -1.52 -1.69 9.98
N LEU A 66 -2.03 -0.55 10.48
CA LEU A 66 -3.33 -0.01 10.08
C LEU A 66 -3.30 0.49 8.62
N LEU A 67 -2.20 1.10 8.18
CA LEU A 67 -2.03 1.50 6.78
C LEU A 67 -2.09 0.30 5.83
N TYR A 68 -1.47 -0.83 6.20
CA TYR A 68 -1.58 -2.05 5.40
C TYR A 68 -3.02 -2.56 5.33
N LEU A 69 -3.71 -2.58 6.48
CA LEU A 69 -5.10 -3.04 6.56
C LEU A 69 -6.05 -2.16 5.73
N ILE A 70 -5.94 -0.84 5.83
CA ILE A 70 -6.82 0.12 5.12
C ILE A 70 -6.45 0.22 3.63
N GLY A 71 -5.17 0.08 3.30
CA GLY A 71 -4.71 0.10 1.91
C GLY A 71 -5.34 -0.99 1.05
N VAL A 72 -5.67 -2.15 1.62
CA VAL A 72 -6.34 -3.25 0.92
C VAL A 72 -7.72 -2.86 0.39
N PRO A 73 -8.74 -2.50 1.22
CA PRO A 73 -10.04 -2.09 0.71
C PRO A 73 -9.97 -0.80 -0.12
N TYR A 74 -9.07 0.13 0.22
CA TYR A 74 -8.85 1.34 -0.57
C TYR A 74 -8.42 1.06 -2.01
N THR A 75 -7.56 0.05 -2.20
CA THR A 75 -7.11 -0.39 -3.52
C THR A 75 -8.17 -1.26 -4.19
N ALA A 76 -8.82 -2.15 -3.44
CA ALA A 76 -9.81 -3.09 -3.98
C ALA A 76 -11.07 -2.40 -4.51
N VAL A 77 -11.52 -1.30 -3.90
CA VAL A 77 -12.70 -0.55 -4.40
C VAL A 77 -12.45 0.11 -5.76
N GLN A 78 -11.20 0.27 -6.17
CA GLN A 78 -10.87 0.83 -7.48
C GLN A 78 -11.27 -0.10 -8.63
N PHE A 79 -11.38 -1.41 -8.40
CA PHE A 79 -11.78 -2.38 -9.43
C PHE A 79 -13.23 -2.19 -9.90
N PRO A 80 -14.25 -2.23 -9.02
CA PRO A 80 -15.62 -1.98 -9.44
C PRO A 80 -15.82 -0.57 -10.00
N ILE A 81 -15.16 0.44 -9.41
CA ILE A 81 -15.19 1.82 -9.95
C ILE A 81 -14.63 1.86 -11.37
N TRP A 82 -13.50 1.19 -11.62
CA TRP A 82 -12.88 1.11 -12.93
C TRP A 82 -13.78 0.44 -13.97
N ILE A 83 -14.43 -0.68 -13.59
CA ILE A 83 -15.33 -1.43 -14.47
C ILE A 83 -16.54 -0.58 -14.91
N VAL A 84 -17.09 0.21 -14.00
CA VAL A 84 -18.28 1.03 -14.27
C VAL A 84 -17.92 2.36 -14.95
N ALA A 85 -16.72 2.90 -14.71
CA ALA A 85 -16.33 4.23 -15.19
C ALA A 85 -15.72 4.23 -16.60
N LYS A 86 -15.40 3.08 -17.20
CA LYS A 86 -14.79 2.99 -18.53
C LYS A 86 -15.50 1.96 -19.41
N THR A 87 -15.66 2.30 -20.69
CA THR A 87 -16.18 1.41 -21.74
C THR A 87 -15.08 0.80 -22.60
N GLU A 88 -13.89 1.41 -22.61
CA GLU A 88 -12.70 0.94 -23.34
C GLU A 88 -11.49 0.94 -22.40
N TYR A 89 -10.63 -0.07 -22.56
CA TYR A 89 -9.48 -0.30 -21.69
C TYR A 89 -8.19 -0.34 -22.49
N GLY A 90 -7.27 0.56 -22.15
CA GLY A 90 -5.92 0.57 -22.72
C GLY A 90 -4.97 -0.33 -21.94
N VAL A 91 -3.80 -0.59 -22.52
CA VAL A 91 -2.72 -1.37 -21.87
C VAL A 91 -2.35 -0.77 -20.51
N VAL A 92 -2.30 0.56 -20.41
CA VAL A 92 -1.97 1.27 -19.16
C VAL A 92 -2.98 0.98 -18.05
N ASP A 93 -4.27 0.88 -18.38
CA ASP A 93 -5.31 0.54 -17.41
C ASP A 93 -5.08 -0.87 -16.81
N TYR A 94 -4.74 -1.85 -17.65
CA TYR A 94 -4.45 -3.21 -17.20
C TYR A 94 -3.15 -3.30 -16.38
N VAL A 95 -2.12 -2.54 -16.77
CA VAL A 95 -0.86 -2.45 -16.00
C VAL A 95 -1.12 -1.89 -14.60
N ASP A 96 -1.93 -0.84 -14.49
CA ASP A 96 -2.34 -0.30 -13.20
C ASP A 96 -3.09 -1.34 -12.35
N LYS A 97 -4.03 -2.07 -12.94
CA LYS A 97 -4.78 -3.11 -12.22
C LYS A 97 -3.87 -4.26 -11.76
N ALA A 98 -2.90 -4.66 -12.57
CA ALA A 98 -1.91 -5.65 -12.17
C ALA A 98 -1.05 -5.16 -11.00
N ALA A 99 -0.62 -3.89 -11.02
CA ALA A 99 0.09 -3.27 -9.91
C ALA A 99 -0.78 -3.21 -8.63
N GLN A 100 -2.08 -2.92 -8.76
CA GLN A 100 -3.03 -2.93 -7.64
C GLN A 100 -3.23 -4.33 -7.05
N VAL A 101 -3.33 -5.38 -7.87
CA VAL A 101 -3.39 -6.77 -7.37
C VAL A 101 -2.11 -7.12 -6.61
N ALA A 102 -0.94 -6.82 -7.18
CA ALA A 102 0.33 -7.05 -6.53
C ALA A 102 0.43 -6.28 -5.20
N LEU A 103 -0.04 -5.03 -5.18
CA LEU A 103 -0.07 -4.21 -3.98
C LEU A 103 -0.94 -4.84 -2.90
N ILE A 104 -2.16 -5.28 -3.23
CA ILE A 104 -3.05 -5.96 -2.27
C ILE A 104 -2.36 -7.18 -1.66
N ILE A 105 -1.75 -8.03 -2.49
CA ILE A 105 -1.03 -9.24 -2.01
C ILE A 105 0.09 -8.85 -1.05
N VAL A 106 0.90 -7.86 -1.41
CA VAL A 106 2.01 -7.37 -0.57
C VAL A 106 1.49 -6.77 0.74
N LEU A 107 0.44 -5.96 0.71
CA LEU A 107 -0.15 -5.35 1.91
C LEU A 107 -0.74 -6.40 2.85
N VAL A 108 -1.45 -7.40 2.33
CA VAL A 108 -1.96 -8.53 3.12
C VAL A 108 -0.80 -9.28 3.77
N TYR A 109 0.24 -9.60 3.01
CA TYR A 109 1.42 -10.27 3.55
C TYR A 109 2.08 -9.44 4.66
N LEU A 110 2.29 -8.15 4.43
CA LEU A 110 2.87 -7.24 5.43
C LEU A 110 2.00 -7.12 6.67
N TYR A 111 0.67 -7.08 6.53
CA TYR A 111 -0.27 -7.02 7.65
C TYR A 111 -0.21 -8.28 8.54
N LEU A 112 -0.15 -9.45 7.91
CA LEU A 112 -0.12 -10.74 8.60
C LEU A 112 1.24 -11.02 9.27
N ASN A 113 2.33 -10.48 8.73
CA ASN A 113 3.70 -10.79 9.17
C ASN A 113 4.41 -9.65 9.90
N SER A 114 3.77 -8.49 10.06
CA SER A 114 4.31 -7.40 10.89
C SER A 114 3.78 -7.51 12.32
N PRO A 115 4.66 -7.56 13.34
CA PRO A 115 4.24 -7.49 14.74
C PRO A 115 3.38 -6.25 15.00
N SER A 116 2.38 -6.37 15.86
CA SER A 116 1.74 -5.19 16.48
C SER A 116 2.82 -4.39 17.19
N GLU A 117 2.87 -3.06 17.01
CA GLU A 117 3.74 -2.23 17.84
C GLU A 117 3.36 -2.46 19.32
N PRO A 118 4.32 -2.79 20.20
CA PRO A 118 4.05 -2.86 21.63
C PRO A 118 3.62 -1.48 22.11
N ASP A 119 2.58 -1.46 22.93
CA ASP A 119 2.06 -0.24 23.53
C ASP A 119 3.19 0.42 24.33
N ARG A 120 3.66 1.60 23.92
CA ARG A 120 4.77 2.33 24.61
C ARG A 120 4.39 2.82 26.02
N GLY A 121 3.28 2.35 26.60
CA GLY A 121 2.74 2.79 27.88
C GLY A 121 3.14 1.94 29.09
N THR A 122 3.75 0.77 28.93
CA THR A 122 4.07 -0.12 30.07
C THR A 122 5.48 0.03 30.63
N ALA A 123 6.37 0.77 29.95
CA ALA A 123 7.77 0.89 30.35
C ALA A 123 8.06 2.04 31.34
N THR A 124 7.08 2.89 31.66
CA THR A 124 7.30 4.09 32.50
C THR A 124 6.65 4.00 33.89
N ALA A 125 6.05 2.87 34.26
CA ALA A 125 5.32 2.71 35.53
C ALA A 125 6.09 1.97 36.62
N ALA A 126 7.40 1.80 36.46
CA ALA A 126 8.26 1.16 37.45
C ALA A 126 9.52 2.00 37.66
N ASP A 127 9.36 3.17 38.30
CA ASP A 127 10.40 3.92 39.02
C ASP A 127 9.74 4.77 40.11
#